data_AF-A0A521IHI8-F1
#
_entry.id   AF-A0A521IHI8-F1
#
_cell.length_a   1.000
_cell.length_b   1.000
_cell.length_c   1.000
_cell.angle_alpha   90.00
_cell.angle_beta   90.00
_cell.angle_gamma   90.00
#
_symmetry.space_group_name_H-M   'P 1'
#
loop_
_entity.id
_entity.type
_entity.pdbx_description
1 polymer ?
#
loop_
_entity_poly.entity_id
_entity_poly.type
_entity_poly.pdbx_seq_one_letter_code
_entity_poly.pdbx_strand_id
1 'polypeptide(L)'
;MSKQELKRQYRERKQEGCIYSITHTRSGKRLILSTQESEKAQNLFAFAVSTGLCIHPLIAEDWEADGAGGFQVEILETLARTPTQTDQEFAEDIKALEELWRGNFAPGRLYT
;
A
#
# COMPACT_ATOMS: atom_id res chain seq x y z
N MET A 1 -14.63 -24.63 -18.68
CA MET A 1 -14.35 -23.49 -17.79
C MET A 1 -15.05 -23.71 -16.46
N SER A 2 -14.32 -23.67 -15.36
CA SER A 2 -14.83 -23.86 -14.00
C SER A 2 -15.29 -22.55 -13.36
N LYS A 3 -16.09 -22.64 -12.29
CA LYS A 3 -16.51 -21.49 -11.46
C LYS A 3 -15.31 -20.73 -10.87
N GLN A 4 -14.18 -21.40 -10.62
CA GLN A 4 -12.96 -20.79 -10.12
C GLN A 4 -12.26 -19.95 -11.20
N GLU A 5 -12.17 -20.45 -12.44
CA GLU A 5 -11.61 -19.70 -13.57
C GLU A 5 -12.43 -18.45 -13.89
N LEU A 6 -13.77 -18.53 -13.85
CA LEU A 6 -14.66 -17.39 -14.04
C LEU A 6 -14.43 -16.29 -12.98
N LYS A 7 -14.29 -16.68 -11.71
CA LYS A 7 -13.98 -15.72 -10.62
C LYS A 7 -12.60 -15.11 -10.74
N ARG A 8 -11.63 -15.86 -11.28
CA ARG A 8 -10.27 -15.37 -11.49
C ARG A 8 -10.24 -14.35 -12.62
N GLN A 9 -10.80 -14.67 -13.79
CA GLN A 9 -10.90 -13.73 -14.90
C GLN A 9 -11.66 -12.46 -14.54
N TYR A 10 -12.73 -12.57 -13.74
CA TYR A 10 -13.48 -11.41 -13.28
C TYR A 10 -12.65 -10.51 -12.34
N ARG A 11 -11.84 -11.11 -11.45
CA ARG A 11 -10.94 -10.37 -10.56
C ARG A 11 -9.79 -9.74 -11.33
N GLU A 12 -9.17 -10.46 -12.25
CA GLU A 12 -8.09 -9.94 -13.12
C GLU A 12 -8.57 -8.72 -13.91
N ARG A 13 -9.81 -8.75 -14.44
CA ARG A 13 -10.42 -7.60 -15.16
C ARG A 13 -10.70 -6.38 -14.30
N LYS A 14 -10.80 -6.53 -12.97
CA LYS A 14 -11.11 -5.46 -12.02
C LYS A 14 -9.95 -5.15 -11.09
N GLN A 15 -8.78 -5.72 -11.34
CA GLN A 15 -7.64 -5.56 -10.47
C GLN A 15 -7.16 -4.11 -10.53
N GLU A 16 -7.13 -3.47 -9.37
CA GLU A 16 -6.68 -2.10 -9.20
C GLU A 16 -5.67 -2.09 -8.06
N GLY A 17 -4.46 -1.62 -8.35
CA GLY A 17 -3.41 -1.43 -7.39
C GLY A 17 -3.41 -0.01 -6.85
N CYS A 18 -2.65 0.23 -5.79
CA CYS A 18 -2.50 1.56 -5.25
C CYS A 18 -1.13 1.78 -4.64
N ILE A 19 -0.75 3.07 -4.60
CA ILE A 19 0.35 3.59 -3.80
C ILE A 19 -0.30 4.31 -2.64
N TYR A 20 0.16 4.02 -1.44
CA TYR A 20 -0.37 4.59 -0.21
C TYR A 20 0.76 4.98 0.73
N SER A 21 0.47 5.91 1.63
CA SER A 21 1.38 6.29 2.69
C SER A 21 0.83 5.88 4.05
N ILE A 22 1.75 5.50 4.94
CA ILE A 22 1.53 5.44 6.38
C ILE A 22 2.31 6.61 6.98
N THR A 23 1.60 7.62 7.46
CA THR A 23 2.20 8.86 7.99
C THR A 23 2.15 8.84 9.51
N HIS A 24 3.30 8.97 10.15
CA HIS A 24 3.37 9.26 11.58
C HIS A 24 3.03 10.73 11.80
N THR A 25 1.89 11.00 12.43
CA THR A 25 1.31 12.35 12.53
C THR A 25 2.18 13.32 13.33
N ARG A 26 2.87 12.84 14.37
CA ARG A 26 3.73 13.69 15.23
C ARG A 26 5.02 14.13 14.54
N SER A 27 5.70 13.21 13.85
CA SER A 27 6.96 13.51 13.14
C SER A 27 6.75 14.03 11.71
N GLY A 28 5.61 13.70 11.10
CA GLY A 28 5.34 13.90 9.68
C GLY A 28 6.15 13.00 8.76
N LYS A 29 6.87 11.99 9.28
CA LYS A 29 7.54 10.97 8.46
C LYS A 29 6.52 10.05 7.80
N ARG A 30 6.83 9.62 6.58
CA ARG A 30 5.94 8.80 5.75
C ARG A 30 6.63 7.53 5.31
N LEU A 31 5.92 6.42 5.42
CA LEU A 31 6.30 5.17 4.78
C LEU A 31 5.45 5.03 3.54
N ILE A 32 6.08 5.10 2.37
CA ILE A 32 5.40 4.84 1.08
C ILE A 32 5.40 3.35 0.84
N LEU A 33 4.27 2.79 0.45
CA LEU A 33 4.09 1.38 0.11
C LEU A 33 3.18 1.26 -1.10
N SER A 34 3.18 0.08 -1.70
CA SER A 34 2.30 -0.24 -2.81
C SER A 34 1.67 -1.63 -2.69
N THR A 35 0.57 -1.84 -3.39
CA THR A 35 -0.10 -3.14 -3.51
C THR A 35 -0.79 -3.24 -4.86
N GLN A 36 -0.90 -4.44 -5.40
CA GLN A 36 -1.66 -4.70 -6.64
C GLN A 36 -3.18 -4.78 -6.41
N GLU A 37 -3.63 -4.68 -5.17
CA GLU A 37 -5.04 -4.71 -4.78
C GLU A 37 -5.30 -3.59 -3.77
N SER A 38 -6.03 -2.55 -4.18
CA SER A 38 -6.27 -1.33 -3.39
C SER A 38 -6.98 -1.61 -2.06
N GLU A 39 -7.88 -2.58 -2.04
CA GLU A 39 -8.56 -3.06 -0.82
C GLU A 39 -7.57 -3.58 0.25
N LYS A 40 -6.43 -4.16 -0.16
CA LYS A 40 -5.43 -4.69 0.79
C LYS A 40 -4.79 -3.60 1.64
N ALA A 41 -4.56 -2.42 1.08
CA ALA A 41 -3.96 -1.31 1.82
C ALA A 41 -4.86 -0.85 2.97
N GLN A 42 -6.16 -0.73 2.71
CA GLN A 42 -7.15 -0.33 3.72
C GLN A 42 -7.32 -1.42 4.80
N ASN A 43 -7.42 -2.69 4.37
CA ASN A 43 -7.57 -3.81 5.29
C ASN A 43 -6.36 -4.01 6.20
N LEU A 44 -5.14 -3.81 5.68
CA LEU A 44 -3.90 -3.93 6.45
C LEU A 44 -3.87 -2.92 7.61
N PHE A 45 -4.26 -1.67 7.34
CA PHE A 45 -4.27 -0.64 8.38
C PHE A 45 -5.41 -0.84 9.37
N ALA A 46 -6.62 -1.21 8.91
CA ALA A 46 -7.72 -1.55 9.81
C ALA A 46 -7.34 -2.73 10.74
N PHE A 47 -6.62 -3.72 10.22
CA PHE A 47 -6.05 -4.82 11.01
C PHE A 47 -5.04 -4.31 12.04
N ALA A 48 -4.10 -3.45 11.65
CA ALA A 48 -3.13 -2.83 12.56
C ALA A 48 -3.81 -2.10 13.72
N VAL A 49 -4.84 -1.29 13.43
CA VAL A 49 -5.59 -0.52 14.41
C VAL A 49 -6.38 -1.45 15.36
N SER A 50 -7.07 -2.45 14.82
CA SER A 50 -7.90 -3.37 15.61
C SER A 50 -7.10 -4.31 16.52
N THR A 51 -5.88 -4.69 16.11
CA THR A 51 -5.02 -5.60 16.88
C THR A 51 -3.96 -4.87 17.71
N GLY A 52 -3.70 -3.60 17.43
CA GLY A 52 -2.60 -2.83 18.00
C GLY A 52 -1.22 -3.28 17.49
N LEU A 53 -1.16 -4.21 16.55
CA LEU A 53 0.09 -4.76 16.04
C LEU A 53 0.70 -3.86 14.98
N CYS A 54 2.00 -3.62 15.12
CA CYS A 54 2.77 -2.90 14.10
C CYS A 54 2.83 -3.73 12.81
N ILE A 55 2.50 -3.09 11.69
CA ILE A 55 2.44 -3.72 10.37
C ILE A 55 3.73 -3.62 9.56
N HIS A 56 4.71 -2.83 10.02
CA HIS A 56 5.96 -2.65 9.28
C HIS A 56 7.15 -2.34 10.20
N PRO A 57 8.30 -3.01 10.04
CA PRO A 57 9.46 -2.82 10.93
C PRO A 57 10.02 -1.40 10.90
N LEU A 58 9.98 -0.71 9.75
CA LEU A 58 10.50 0.66 9.62
C LEU A 58 9.75 1.70 10.49
N ILE A 59 8.53 1.41 10.93
CA ILE A 59 7.75 2.31 11.79
C ILE A 59 7.62 1.78 13.23
N ALA A 60 8.28 0.67 13.56
CA ALA A 60 8.07 -0.03 14.83
C ALA A 60 8.38 0.83 16.06
N GLU A 61 9.48 1.58 16.04
CA GLU A 61 9.87 2.44 17.16
C GLU A 61 8.81 3.53 17.45
N ASP A 62 8.36 4.23 16.40
CA ASP A 62 7.31 5.25 16.53
C ASP A 62 5.95 4.61 16.88
N TRP A 63 5.68 3.40 16.38
CA TRP A 63 4.47 2.64 16.70
C TRP A 63 4.42 2.20 18.16
N GLU A 64 5.53 1.75 18.73
CA GLU A 64 5.62 1.41 20.16
C GLU A 64 5.37 2.64 21.05
N ALA A 65 5.81 3.83 20.60
CA ALA A 65 5.66 5.07 21.37
C ALA A 65 4.25 5.65 21.31
N ASP A 66 3.67 5.77 20.11
CA ASP A 66 2.43 6.53 19.89
C ASP A 66 1.21 5.63 19.55
N GLY A 67 1.45 4.33 19.33
CA GLY A 67 0.42 3.36 18.96
C GLY A 67 -0.24 3.67 17.61
N ALA A 68 -1.26 2.87 17.27
CA ALA A 68 -1.98 3.02 16.00
C ALA A 68 -2.62 4.41 15.81
N GLY A 69 -3.03 5.07 16.91
CA GLY A 69 -3.61 6.42 16.87
C GLY A 69 -2.63 7.52 16.46
N GLY A 70 -1.32 7.26 16.54
CA GLY A 70 -0.28 8.16 16.04
C GLY A 70 -0.14 8.17 14.52
N PHE A 71 -0.80 7.24 13.80
CA PHE A 71 -0.61 7.05 12.36
C PHE A 71 -1.87 7.31 11.54
N GLN A 72 -1.66 7.75 10.31
CA GLN A 72 -2.70 7.91 9.31
C GLN A 72 -2.32 7.16 8.04
N VAL A 73 -3.32 6.55 7.39
CA VAL A 73 -3.16 5.97 6.05
C VAL A 73 -3.91 6.78 5.02
N GLU A 74 -3.24 7.01 3.89
CA GLU A 74 -3.75 7.76 2.76
C GLU A 74 -3.39 7.04 1.45
N ILE A 75 -4.39 6.84 0.59
CA ILE A 75 -4.15 6.39 -0.79
C ILE A 75 -3.69 7.61 -1.59
N LEU A 76 -2.48 7.53 -2.14
CA LEU A 76 -1.86 8.61 -2.92
C LEU A 76 -2.28 8.52 -4.38
N GLU A 77 -2.28 7.30 -4.94
CA GLU A 77 -2.62 7.06 -6.33
C GLU A 77 -3.13 5.63 -6.52
N THR A 78 -4.04 5.42 -7.47
CA THR A 78 -4.50 4.09 -7.89
C THR A 78 -4.14 3.84 -9.36
N LEU A 79 -3.90 2.58 -9.69
CA LEU A 79 -3.59 2.15 -11.04
C LEU A 79 -4.42 0.92 -11.39
N ALA A 80 -5.29 1.05 -12.39
CA ALA A 80 -6.08 -0.06 -12.90
C ALA A 80 -5.22 -0.92 -13.82
N ARG A 81 -5.26 -2.25 -13.63
CA ARG A 81 -4.60 -3.19 -14.52
C ARG A 81 -5.28 -3.19 -15.89
N THR A 82 -4.49 -3.18 -16.95
CA THR A 82 -5.02 -3.31 -18.31
C THR A 82 -5.34 -4.77 -18.66
N PRO A 83 -6.29 -5.05 -19.58
CA PRO A 83 -6.65 -6.43 -19.94
C PRO A 83 -5.52 -7.26 -20.55
N THR A 84 -4.49 -6.61 -21.10
CA THR A 84 -3.37 -7.26 -21.80
C THR A 84 -2.17 -7.49 -20.90
N GLN A 85 -2.08 -6.79 -19.76
CA GLN A 85 -0.98 -6.94 -18.83
C GLN A 85 -1.04 -8.28 -18.11
N THR A 86 0.11 -8.93 -18.00
CA THR A 86 0.36 -10.03 -17.09
C THR A 86 0.41 -9.53 -15.63
N ASP A 87 0.31 -10.46 -14.68
CA ASP A 87 0.43 -10.13 -13.25
C ASP A 87 1.81 -9.54 -12.92
N GLN A 88 2.85 -10.00 -13.61
CA GLN A 88 4.23 -9.55 -13.42
C GLN A 88 4.43 -8.13 -13.94
N GLU A 89 3.97 -7.83 -15.16
CA GLU A 89 4.04 -6.46 -15.73
C GLU A 89 3.29 -5.47 -14.83
N PHE A 90 2.11 -5.87 -14.33
CA PHE A 90 1.37 -5.02 -13.41
C PHE A 90 2.09 -4.82 -12.07
N ALA A 91 2.75 -5.84 -11.53
CA ALA A 91 3.55 -5.72 -10.33
C ALA A 91 4.75 -4.76 -10.52
N GLU A 92 5.38 -4.80 -11.70
CA GLU A 92 6.48 -3.93 -12.07
C GLU A 92 6.04 -2.48 -12.20
N ASP A 93 4.89 -2.22 -12.85
CA ASP A 93 4.32 -0.88 -12.94
C ASP A 93 3.99 -0.29 -11.56
N ILE A 94 3.38 -1.09 -10.68
CA ILE A 94 3.06 -0.67 -9.31
C ILE A 94 4.33 -0.33 -8.52
N LYS A 95 5.39 -1.14 -8.67
CA LYS A 95 6.67 -0.89 -8.01
C LYS A 95 7.37 0.35 -8.58
N ALA A 96 7.38 0.52 -9.89
CA ALA A 96 7.95 1.70 -10.54
C ALA A 96 7.23 2.98 -10.07
N LEU A 97 5.90 2.92 -9.97
CA LEU A 97 5.10 4.04 -9.47
C LEU A 97 5.38 4.32 -7.98
N GLU A 98 5.61 3.30 -7.14
CA GLU A 98 6.07 3.48 -5.76
C GLU A 98 7.41 4.22 -5.70
N GLU A 99 8.39 3.82 -6.52
CA GLU A 99 9.71 4.45 -6.57
C GLU A 99 9.64 5.92 -7.01
N LEU A 100 8.80 6.23 -8.00
CA LEU A 100 8.52 7.61 -8.42
C LEU A 100 7.92 8.44 -7.26
N TRP A 101 6.94 7.88 -6.55
CA TRP A 101 6.35 8.54 -5.40
C TRP A 101 7.33 8.76 -4.25
N ARG A 102 8.23 7.82 -3.97
CA ARG A 102 9.31 8.01 -3.00
C ARG A 102 10.22 9.17 -3.42
N GLY A 103 10.51 9.30 -4.71
CA GLY A 103 11.31 10.41 -5.26
C GLY A 103 10.70 11.80 -5.08
N ASN A 104 9.37 11.89 -4.89
CA ASN A 104 8.67 13.16 -4.67
C ASN A 104 8.87 13.74 -3.26
N PHE A 105 9.47 12.98 -2.33
CA PHE A 105 9.65 13.40 -0.94
C PHE A 105 11.12 13.61 -0.58
N ALA A 106 11.39 14.60 0.27
CA ALA A 106 12.74 14.88 0.73
C ALA A 106 13.31 13.74 1.61
N PRO A 107 14.63 13.45 1.57
CA PRO A 107 15.26 12.33 2.29
C PRO A 107 15.12 12.28 3.82
N GLY A 108 14.56 13.30 4.48
CA GLY A 108 14.25 13.29 5.93
C GLY A 108 12.77 13.12 6.26
N ARG A 109 11.91 13.04 5.24
CA ARG A 109 10.46 12.90 5.36
C ARG A 109 9.98 11.48 5.16
N LEU A 110 10.86 10.55 4.79
CA LEU A 110 10.54 9.15 4.57
C LEU A 110 11.15 8.25 5.63
N TYR A 111 10.47 7.15 5.92
CA TYR A 111 11.11 5.98 6.49
C TYR A 111 11.85 5.24 5.37
N THR A 112 13.15 5.00 5.58
CA THR A 112 14.08 4.41 4.61
C THR A 112 14.87 3.29 5.26
#